data_AF-A0A3D9V7Z6-F1
#
_entry.id   AF-A0A3D9V7Z6-F1
#
_cell.length_a   1.000
_cell.length_b   1.000
_cell.length_c   1.000
_cell.angle_alpha   90.00
_cell.angle_beta   90.00
_cell.angle_gamma   90.00
#
_symmetry.space_group_name_H-M   'P 1'
#
loop_
_entity.id
_entity.type
_entity.pdbx_description
1 polymer ?
#
loop_
_entity_poly.entity_id
_entity_poly.type
_entity_poly.pdbx_seq_one_letter_code
_entity_poly.pdbx_strand_id
1 'polypeptide(L)'
;MTVLGLSGLAGPGLAGCTTSSPDATPATKRPAAPVTTPPPPPPDPDLPVLSAAVESERHLLSLYTAALERLPDLRDDLEEFVRRHEEHLAALTALVGPEVDATAAGLATTAPSTTPPSRSETLAALVAAEKAAVTDRDKDLRAVQGADHARLLAVIGACEATHVVALDELVEKL
;
A
#
# COMPACT_ATOMS: atom_id res chain seq x y z
N MET A 1 43.91 11.42 0.97
CA MET A 1 44.93 11.32 2.03
C MET A 1 44.40 12.01 3.27
N THR A 2 44.70 11.43 4.44
CA THR A 2 44.37 11.90 5.80
C THR A 2 42.95 11.55 6.29
N VAL A 3 42.69 10.98 7.47
CA VAL A 3 43.32 9.99 8.39
C VAL A 3 42.40 9.93 9.63
N LEU A 4 42.16 8.70 10.10
CA LEU A 4 41.81 8.24 11.47
C LEU A 4 40.65 8.87 12.28
N GLY A 5 39.89 7.94 12.89
CA GLY A 5 39.13 8.15 14.12
C GLY A 5 38.75 6.81 14.77
N LEU A 6 39.76 6.04 15.19
CA LEU A 6 39.64 4.80 15.98
C LEU A 6 39.70 5.17 17.48
N SER A 7 38.84 4.59 18.34
CA SER A 7 39.02 4.26 19.78
C SER A 7 37.65 3.92 20.38
N GLY A 8 37.39 2.76 20.99
CA GLY A 8 37.98 2.21 22.24
C GLY A 8 36.98 2.51 23.39
N LEU A 9 36.70 1.73 24.44
CA LEU A 9 37.27 0.58 25.17
C LEU A 9 36.09 -0.08 25.94
N ALA A 10 35.99 -1.41 26.03
CA ALA A 10 36.45 -2.28 27.13
C ALA A 10 35.86 -2.00 28.54
N GLY A 11 35.24 -3.05 29.12
CA GLY A 11 34.98 -3.18 30.55
C GLY A 11 34.93 -4.67 30.96
N PRO A 12 35.89 -5.17 31.75
CA PRO A 12 35.92 -6.54 32.27
C PRO A 12 35.58 -6.63 33.77
N GLY A 13 35.38 -7.87 34.27
CA GLY A 13 35.34 -8.24 35.69
C GLY A 13 33.92 -8.45 36.23
N LEU A 14 33.57 -9.53 36.91
CA LEU A 14 34.32 -10.21 37.96
C LEU A 14 34.11 -11.73 37.98
N ALA A 15 35.18 -12.42 38.37
CA ALA A 15 35.22 -13.83 38.74
C ALA A 15 34.52 -14.08 40.08
N GLY A 16 33.81 -15.20 40.18
CA GLY A 16 33.34 -15.79 41.43
C GLY A 16 33.77 -17.26 41.50
N CYS A 17 34.46 -17.62 42.58
CA CYS A 17 35.12 -18.91 42.80
C CYS A 17 34.16 -20.03 43.26
N THR A 18 34.39 -21.21 42.70
CA THR A 18 34.34 -22.58 43.29
C THR A 18 33.14 -23.00 44.15
N THR A 19 32.52 -24.15 43.82
CA THR A 19 32.84 -25.47 44.41
C THR A 19 32.10 -26.57 43.64
N SER A 20 32.83 -27.60 43.21
CA SER A 20 32.26 -28.86 42.74
C SER A 20 31.92 -29.75 43.94
N SER A 21 30.74 -30.37 43.92
CA SER A 21 30.52 -31.70 44.49
C SER A 21 29.49 -32.43 43.63
N PRO A 22 29.76 -33.68 43.20
CA PRO A 22 28.81 -34.48 42.45
C PRO A 22 28.00 -35.31 43.45
N ASP A 23 26.75 -34.93 43.70
CA ASP A 23 25.77 -35.88 44.23
C ASP A 23 24.93 -36.37 43.06
N ALA A 24 25.30 -37.54 42.55
CA ALA A 24 24.58 -38.25 41.51
C ALA A 24 23.37 -38.94 42.15
N THR A 25 22.29 -38.19 42.35
CA THR A 25 20.96 -38.78 42.47
C THR A 25 20.41 -39.00 41.06
N PRO A 26 19.88 -40.18 40.69
CA PRO A 26 19.28 -40.38 39.39
C PRO A 26 18.01 -39.52 39.30
N ALA A 27 18.13 -38.38 38.64
CA ALA A 27 17.02 -37.51 38.31
C ALA A 27 16.02 -38.31 37.47
N THR A 28 14.88 -38.62 38.08
CA THR A 28 13.70 -39.06 37.34
C THR A 28 13.39 -37.97 36.34
N LYS A 29 13.60 -38.25 35.05
CA LYS A 29 13.40 -37.33 33.93
C LYS A 29 11.95 -36.84 33.96
N ARG A 30 11.70 -35.70 34.60
CA ARG A 30 10.40 -35.03 34.57
C ARG A 30 10.10 -34.74 33.11
N PRO A 31 8.97 -35.20 32.55
CA PRO A 31 8.60 -34.84 31.18
C PRO A 31 8.57 -33.32 31.09
N ALA A 32 9.31 -32.76 30.13
CA ALA A 32 9.21 -31.35 29.81
C ALA A 32 7.73 -31.05 29.51
N ALA A 33 7.16 -30.06 30.20
CA ALA A 33 5.83 -29.58 29.86
C ALA A 33 5.86 -29.14 28.39
N PRO A 34 4.83 -29.47 27.58
CA PRO A 34 4.79 -29.03 26.19
C PRO A 34 4.88 -27.50 26.17
N VAL A 35 5.86 -27.00 25.43
CA VAL A 35 6.02 -25.56 25.18
C VAL A 35 4.85 -25.17 24.28
N THR A 36 3.78 -24.64 24.86
CA THR A 36 2.65 -24.13 24.08
C THR A 36 3.05 -22.80 23.47
N THR A 37 3.31 -22.77 22.16
CA THR A 37 3.49 -21.54 21.41
C THR A 37 2.21 -20.69 21.53
N PRO A 38 2.31 -19.39 21.85
CA PRO A 38 1.13 -18.53 21.86
C PRO A 38 0.47 -18.48 20.47
N PRO A 39 -0.86 -18.31 20.39
CA PRO A 39 -1.55 -18.19 19.12
C PRO A 39 -1.05 -16.97 18.34
N PRO A 40 -1.10 -17.01 17.00
CA PRO A 40 -0.71 -15.86 16.19
C PRO A 40 -1.60 -14.65 16.51
N PRO A 41 -1.08 -13.42 16.33
CA PRO A 41 -1.90 -12.22 16.46
C PRO A 41 -3.07 -12.24 15.47
N PRO A 42 -4.19 -11.56 15.80
CA PRO A 42 -5.28 -11.39 14.86
C PRO A 42 -4.80 -10.62 13.60
N PRO A 43 -5.44 -10.83 12.45
CA PRO A 43 -5.13 -10.07 11.24
C PRO A 43 -5.43 -8.59 11.45
N ASP A 44 -4.71 -7.73 10.71
CA ASP A 44 -4.95 -6.29 10.70
C ASP A 44 -6.39 -6.01 10.20
N PRO A 45 -7.24 -5.33 10.99
CA PRO A 45 -8.62 -5.05 10.61
C PRO A 45 -8.75 -4.10 9.41
N ASP A 46 -7.74 -3.28 9.13
CA ASP A 46 -7.76 -2.30 8.03
C ASP A 46 -7.27 -2.89 6.70
N LEU A 47 -6.64 -4.07 6.73
CA LEU A 47 -6.05 -4.69 5.55
C LEU A 47 -7.05 -4.86 4.38
N PRO A 48 -8.31 -5.27 4.59
CA PRO A 48 -9.28 -5.36 3.48
C PRO A 48 -9.60 -4.00 2.85
N VAL A 49 -9.65 -2.93 3.65
CA VAL A 49 -9.91 -1.56 3.17
C VAL A 49 -8.73 -1.07 2.34
N LEU A 50 -7.51 -1.23 2.86
CA LEU A 50 -6.29 -0.85 2.16
C LEU A 50 -6.08 -1.66 0.87
N SER A 51 -6.37 -2.97 0.89
CA SER A 51 -6.27 -3.82 -0.30
C SER A 51 -7.26 -3.41 -1.40
N ALA A 52 -8.48 -3.01 -1.02
CA ALA A 52 -9.46 -2.49 -1.97
C ALA A 52 -9.02 -1.15 -2.56
N ALA A 53 -8.41 -0.26 -1.76
CA ALA A 53 -7.85 0.99 -2.24
C ALA A 53 -6.71 0.77 -3.25
N VAL A 54 -5.82 -0.20 -2.99
CA VAL A 54 -4.77 -0.62 -3.95
C VAL A 54 -5.36 -1.04 -5.29
N GLU A 55 -6.42 -1.86 -5.27
CA GLU A 55 -7.07 -2.32 -6.51
C GLU A 55 -7.75 -1.16 -7.26
N SER A 56 -8.37 -0.24 -6.53
CA SER A 56 -8.96 0.97 -7.12
C SER A 56 -7.91 1.83 -7.83
N GLU A 57 -6.74 2.05 -7.23
CA GLU A 57 -5.65 2.83 -7.85
C GLU A 57 -5.07 2.15 -9.10
N ARG A 58 -4.93 0.81 -9.08
CA ARG A 58 -4.54 0.04 -10.27
C ARG A 58 -5.54 0.19 -11.41
N HIS A 59 -6.82 0.14 -11.08
CA HIS A 59 -7.88 0.33 -12.06
C HIS A 59 -7.82 1.75 -12.67
N LEU A 60 -7.63 2.80 -11.86
CA LEU A 60 -7.43 4.16 -12.36
C LEU A 60 -6.22 4.25 -13.29
N LEU A 61 -5.06 3.71 -12.89
CA LEU A 61 -3.87 3.68 -13.74
C LEU A 61 -4.10 2.96 -15.08
N SER A 62 -4.87 1.87 -15.07
CA SER A 62 -5.27 1.17 -16.29
C SER A 62 -6.12 2.06 -17.21
N LEU A 63 -7.09 2.79 -16.65
CA LEU A 63 -7.94 3.71 -17.41
C LEU A 63 -7.13 4.89 -18.00
N TYR A 64 -6.25 5.50 -17.22
CA TYR A 64 -5.37 6.58 -17.69
C TYR A 64 -4.40 6.10 -18.76
N THR A 65 -3.79 4.92 -18.60
CA THR A 65 -2.92 4.32 -19.61
C THR A 65 -3.67 4.14 -20.93
N ALA A 66 -4.89 3.57 -20.86
CA ALA A 66 -5.72 3.38 -22.04
C ALA A 66 -6.21 4.71 -22.65
N ALA A 67 -6.34 5.78 -21.86
CA ALA A 67 -6.65 7.12 -22.36
C ALA A 67 -5.45 7.74 -23.08
N LEU A 68 -4.24 7.61 -22.54
CA LEU A 68 -2.98 8.08 -23.15
C LEU A 68 -2.68 7.39 -24.49
N GLU A 69 -3.01 6.11 -24.62
CA GLU A 69 -2.90 5.37 -25.88
C GLU A 69 -3.88 5.89 -26.95
N ARG A 70 -5.08 6.30 -26.53
CA ARG A 70 -6.13 6.79 -27.44
C ARG A 70 -5.97 8.26 -27.81
N LEU A 71 -5.43 9.07 -26.88
CA LEU A 71 -5.38 10.52 -26.97
C LEU A 71 -3.92 11.01 -26.82
N PRO A 72 -3.01 10.69 -27.77
CA PRO A 72 -1.61 11.06 -27.66
C PRO A 72 -1.39 12.58 -27.57
N ASP A 73 -2.29 13.37 -28.15
CA ASP A 73 -2.25 14.84 -28.09
C ASP A 73 -2.47 15.41 -26.68
N LEU A 74 -3.04 14.63 -25.76
CA LEU A 74 -3.30 15.03 -24.37
C LEU A 74 -2.29 14.43 -23.39
N ARG A 75 -1.17 13.88 -23.89
CA ARG A 75 -0.18 13.23 -23.05
C ARG A 75 0.36 14.16 -21.97
N ASP A 76 0.73 15.37 -22.35
CA ASP A 76 1.28 16.36 -21.41
C ASP A 76 0.25 16.79 -20.36
N ASP A 77 -1.04 16.84 -20.73
CA ASP A 77 -2.13 17.16 -19.80
C ASP A 77 -2.41 16.01 -18.81
N LEU A 78 -2.27 14.75 -19.23
CA LEU A 78 -2.65 13.57 -18.44
C LEU A 78 -1.49 12.92 -17.65
N GLU A 79 -0.23 13.19 -18.01
CA GLU A 79 0.94 12.55 -17.39
C GLU A 79 1.07 12.84 -15.89
N GLU A 80 0.72 14.06 -15.46
CA GLU A 80 0.74 14.42 -14.04
C GLU A 80 -0.28 13.59 -13.23
N PHE A 81 -1.45 13.28 -13.78
CA PHE A 81 -2.45 12.44 -13.11
C PHE A 81 -1.91 11.02 -12.91
N VAL A 82 -1.30 10.44 -13.96
CA VAL A 82 -0.65 9.12 -13.88
C VAL A 82 0.38 9.10 -12.77
N ARG A 83 1.28 10.09 -12.75
CA ARG A 83 2.32 10.19 -11.72
C ARG A 83 1.72 10.23 -10.31
N ARG A 84 0.62 10.97 -10.09
CA ARG A 84 -0.06 11.02 -8.80
C ARG A 84 -0.66 9.69 -8.38
N HIS A 85 -1.34 8.99 -9.28
CA HIS A 85 -1.87 7.66 -8.98
C HIS A 85 -0.77 6.63 -8.70
N GLU A 86 0.38 6.71 -9.39
CA GLU A 86 1.55 5.88 -9.06
C GLU A 86 2.09 6.17 -7.64
N GLU A 87 2.13 7.44 -7.23
CA GLU A 87 2.52 7.83 -5.87
C GLU A 87 1.53 7.30 -4.81
N HIS A 88 0.23 7.37 -5.09
CA HIS A 88 -0.81 6.84 -4.21
C HIS A 88 -0.70 5.32 -4.08
N LEU A 89 -0.59 4.62 -5.21
CA LEU A 89 -0.43 3.16 -5.25
C LEU A 89 0.80 2.73 -4.45
N ALA A 90 1.94 3.39 -4.65
CA ALA A 90 3.15 3.11 -3.90
C ALA A 90 2.96 3.30 -2.39
N ALA A 91 2.28 4.37 -1.97
CA ALA A 91 2.00 4.64 -0.56
C ALA A 91 1.07 3.58 0.06
N LEU A 92 0.04 3.15 -0.66
CA LEU A 92 -0.89 2.11 -0.20
C LEU A 92 -0.24 0.73 -0.13
N THR A 93 0.50 0.33 -1.17
CA THR A 93 1.21 -0.96 -1.20
C THR A 93 2.25 -1.05 -0.08
N ALA A 94 2.88 0.07 0.31
CA ALA A 94 3.79 0.10 1.45
C ALA A 94 3.11 -0.24 2.79
N LEU A 95 1.81 0.03 2.94
CA LEU A 95 1.02 -0.33 4.14
C LEU A 95 0.52 -1.78 4.10
N VAL A 96 0.12 -2.26 2.93
CA VAL A 96 -0.41 -3.63 2.74
C VAL A 96 0.70 -4.69 2.80
N GLY A 97 1.91 -4.33 2.40
CA GLY A 97 3.07 -5.21 2.36
C GLY A 97 3.13 -6.11 1.11
N PRO A 98 4.33 -6.57 0.72
CA PRO A 98 4.57 -7.20 -0.59
C PRO A 98 3.89 -8.56 -0.78
N GLU A 99 3.70 -9.33 0.30
CA GLU A 99 3.11 -10.68 0.25
C GLU A 99 1.61 -10.64 -0.09
N VAL A 100 0.89 -9.65 0.44
CA VAL A 100 -0.55 -9.47 0.20
C VAL A 100 -0.77 -8.87 -1.19
N ASP A 101 0.09 -7.94 -1.59
CA ASP A 101 0.03 -7.25 -2.88
C ASP A 101 0.09 -8.21 -4.08
N ALA A 102 0.99 -9.21 -4.03
CA ALA A 102 1.18 -10.18 -5.09
C ALA A 102 -0.03 -11.11 -5.33
N THR A 103 -0.86 -11.32 -4.31
CA THR A 103 -2.02 -12.23 -4.38
C THR A 103 -3.24 -11.59 -5.07
N ALA A 104 -3.35 -10.25 -5.04
CA ALA A 104 -4.51 -9.52 -5.55
C ALA A 104 -4.51 -9.31 -7.07
N ALA A 105 -3.36 -9.31 -7.74
CA ALA A 105 -3.19 -8.91 -9.15
C ALA A 105 -3.81 -9.85 -10.21
N GLY A 106 -4.64 -10.82 -9.83
CA GLY A 106 -5.00 -11.97 -10.66
C GLY A 106 -6.28 -11.88 -11.49
N LEU A 107 -7.12 -10.85 -11.37
CA LEU A 107 -8.48 -10.88 -11.96
C LEU A 107 -8.96 -9.55 -12.53
N ALA A 108 -8.76 -9.33 -13.84
CA ALA A 108 -9.62 -8.44 -14.62
C ALA A 108 -9.63 -8.85 -16.10
N THR A 109 -10.81 -9.17 -16.62
CA THR A 109 -11.08 -9.25 -18.07
C THR A 109 -12.38 -8.54 -18.37
N THR A 110 -12.29 -7.45 -19.14
CA THR A 110 -13.44 -6.69 -19.65
C THR A 110 -13.49 -6.87 -21.17
N ALA A 111 -14.68 -7.20 -21.67
CA ALA A 111 -14.92 -7.38 -23.10
C ALA A 111 -14.83 -6.04 -23.85
N PRO A 112 -14.28 -6.01 -25.07
CA PRO A 112 -14.12 -4.77 -25.83
C PRO A 112 -15.46 -4.25 -26.38
N SER A 113 -15.66 -2.94 -26.30
CA SER A 113 -16.72 -2.23 -27.04
C SER A 113 -16.30 -2.02 -28.50
N THR A 114 -17.26 -2.11 -29.43
CA THR A 114 -17.02 -2.16 -30.90
C THR A 114 -16.83 -0.80 -31.58
N THR A 115 -17.01 0.31 -30.86
CA THR A 115 -16.79 1.67 -31.37
C THR A 115 -15.79 2.37 -30.47
N PRO A 116 -14.69 2.94 -31.01
CA PRO A 116 -13.77 3.73 -30.22
C PRO A 116 -14.50 4.95 -29.65
N PRO A 117 -14.42 5.23 -28.33
CA PRO A 117 -14.98 6.43 -27.76
C PRO A 117 -14.31 7.67 -28.34
N SER A 118 -15.06 8.76 -28.47
CA SER A 118 -14.55 10.07 -28.80
C SER A 118 -13.64 10.62 -27.68
N ARG A 119 -12.93 11.72 -27.98
CA ARG A 119 -12.09 12.43 -27.00
C ARG A 119 -12.90 12.87 -25.78
N SER A 120 -14.06 13.49 -25.99
CA SER A 120 -14.95 13.94 -24.92
C SER A 120 -15.49 12.76 -24.11
N GLU A 121 -15.91 11.66 -24.76
CA GLU A 121 -16.37 10.45 -24.04
C GLU A 121 -15.25 9.80 -23.22
N THR A 122 -14.02 9.81 -23.71
CA THR A 122 -12.86 9.26 -22.98
C THR A 122 -12.56 10.10 -21.73
N LEU A 123 -12.52 11.43 -21.85
CA LEU A 123 -12.29 12.32 -20.71
C LEU A 123 -13.46 12.28 -19.71
N ALA A 124 -14.70 12.22 -20.18
CA ALA A 124 -15.88 12.04 -19.32
C ALA A 124 -15.83 10.71 -18.55
N ALA A 125 -15.29 9.64 -19.16
CA ALA A 125 -15.08 8.38 -18.47
C ALA A 125 -14.01 8.48 -17.37
N LEU A 126 -12.92 9.24 -17.58
CA LEU A 126 -11.93 9.52 -16.53
C LEU A 126 -12.54 10.33 -15.38
N VAL A 127 -13.31 11.39 -15.69
CA VAL A 127 -14.05 12.16 -14.67
C VAL A 127 -14.96 11.25 -13.83
N ALA A 128 -15.71 10.35 -14.49
CA ALA A 128 -16.60 9.42 -13.80
C ALA A 128 -15.83 8.45 -12.90
N ALA A 129 -14.67 7.97 -13.36
CA ALA A 129 -13.80 7.09 -12.57
C ALA A 129 -13.24 7.80 -11.33
N GLU A 130 -12.78 9.04 -11.46
CA GLU A 130 -12.29 9.85 -10.33
C GLU A 130 -13.41 10.15 -9.32
N LYS A 131 -14.62 10.47 -9.79
CA LYS A 131 -15.79 10.65 -8.92
C LYS A 131 -16.15 9.38 -8.14
N ALA A 132 -16.00 8.21 -8.79
CA ALA A 132 -16.19 6.93 -8.13
C ALA A 132 -15.12 6.68 -7.08
N ALA A 133 -13.85 6.96 -7.39
CA ALA A 133 -12.73 6.83 -6.46
C ALA A 133 -12.93 7.68 -5.20
N VAL A 134 -13.29 8.96 -5.35
CA VAL A 134 -13.64 9.86 -4.22
C VAL A 134 -14.73 9.24 -3.33
N THR A 135 -15.77 8.71 -3.96
CA THR A 135 -16.89 8.06 -3.25
C THR A 135 -16.42 6.82 -2.47
N ASP A 136 -15.45 6.08 -3.00
CA ASP A 136 -14.85 4.93 -2.34
C ASP A 136 -13.91 5.35 -1.22
N ARG A 137 -13.10 6.40 -1.37
CA ARG A 137 -12.28 6.96 -0.27
C ARG A 137 -13.15 7.40 0.90
N ASP A 138 -14.31 8.00 0.63
CA ASP A 138 -15.30 8.35 1.65
C ASP A 138 -15.83 7.13 2.41
N LYS A 139 -16.09 6.01 1.72
CA LYS A 139 -16.52 4.75 2.37
C LYS A 139 -15.39 4.18 3.23
N ASP A 140 -14.17 4.21 2.72
CA ASP A 140 -13.02 3.64 3.38
C ASP A 140 -12.66 4.42 4.66
N LEU A 141 -12.79 5.76 4.64
CA LEU A 141 -12.65 6.60 5.83
C LEU A 141 -13.66 6.28 6.94
N ARG A 142 -14.82 5.72 6.61
CA ARG A 142 -15.81 5.27 7.60
C ARG A 142 -15.52 3.86 8.13
N ALA A 143 -14.73 3.07 7.41
CA ALA A 143 -14.46 1.68 7.73
C ALA A 143 -13.12 1.47 8.45
N VAL A 144 -12.12 2.29 8.12
CA VAL A 144 -10.75 2.20 8.65
C VAL A 144 -10.69 2.56 10.14
N GLN A 145 -9.84 1.87 10.90
CA GLN A 145 -9.68 2.05 12.34
C GLN A 145 -8.40 2.81 12.70
N GLY A 146 -7.33 2.64 11.91
CA GLY A 146 -6.03 3.27 12.13
C GLY A 146 -6.00 4.74 11.71
N ALA A 147 -5.53 5.62 12.60
CA ALA A 147 -5.46 7.06 12.33
C ALA A 147 -4.51 7.42 11.17
N ASP A 148 -3.37 6.73 11.06
CA ASP A 148 -2.41 6.96 9.96
C ASP A 148 -2.98 6.47 8.62
N HIS A 149 -3.71 5.35 8.62
CA HIS A 149 -4.42 4.86 7.45
C HIS A 149 -5.52 5.83 7.02
N ALA A 150 -6.35 6.29 7.96
CA ALA A 150 -7.37 7.29 7.70
C ALA A 150 -6.77 8.58 7.11
N ARG A 151 -5.63 9.05 7.64
CA ARG A 151 -4.95 10.22 7.12
C ARG A 151 -4.50 10.03 5.67
N LEU A 152 -3.87 8.89 5.34
CA LEU A 152 -3.44 8.63 3.97
C LEU A 152 -4.62 8.59 3.01
N LEU A 153 -5.67 7.84 3.36
CA LEU A 153 -6.89 7.73 2.55
C LEU A 153 -7.58 9.08 2.32
N ALA A 154 -7.58 9.97 3.33
CA ALA A 154 -8.13 11.31 3.20
C ALA A 154 -7.31 12.19 2.24
N VAL A 155 -5.97 12.09 2.28
CA VAL A 155 -5.10 12.82 1.35
C VAL A 155 -5.33 12.35 -0.09
N ILE A 156 -5.43 11.03 -0.30
CA ILE A 156 -5.71 10.44 -1.61
C ILE A 156 -7.07 10.94 -2.13
N GLY A 157 -8.13 10.82 -1.32
CA GLY A 157 -9.47 11.29 -1.73
C GLY A 157 -9.54 12.79 -2.02
N ALA A 158 -8.77 13.62 -1.31
CA ALA A 158 -8.66 15.03 -1.64
C ALA A 158 -7.94 15.29 -2.98
N CYS A 159 -6.93 14.48 -3.31
CA CYS A 159 -6.23 14.56 -4.59
C CYS A 159 -7.15 14.15 -5.75
N GLU A 160 -7.85 13.02 -5.62
CA GLU A 160 -8.84 12.54 -6.61
C GLU A 160 -9.97 13.57 -6.81
N ALA A 161 -10.46 14.20 -5.74
CA ALA A 161 -11.44 15.27 -5.86
C ALA A 161 -10.89 16.49 -6.62
N THR A 162 -9.60 16.77 -6.50
CA THR A 162 -8.93 17.81 -7.29
C THR A 162 -8.78 17.40 -8.75
N HIS A 163 -8.49 16.12 -9.01
CA HIS A 163 -8.43 15.59 -10.38
C HIS A 163 -9.76 15.73 -11.11
N VAL A 164 -10.88 15.48 -10.42
CA VAL A 164 -12.23 15.70 -10.98
C VAL A 164 -12.38 17.12 -11.53
N VAL A 165 -12.00 18.13 -10.76
CA VAL A 165 -12.12 19.53 -11.17
C VAL A 165 -11.21 19.83 -12.36
N ALA A 166 -9.96 19.37 -12.32
CA ALA A 166 -8.99 19.58 -13.38
C ALA A 166 -9.40 18.90 -14.71
N LEU A 167 -9.96 17.70 -14.64
CA LEU A 167 -10.49 17.00 -15.81
C LEU A 167 -11.77 17.65 -16.36
N ASP A 168 -12.69 18.07 -15.49
CA ASP A 168 -13.90 18.81 -15.91
C ASP A 168 -13.48 20.09 -16.67
N GLU A 169 -12.47 20.84 -16.20
CA GLU A 169 -11.92 21.99 -16.93
C GLU A 169 -11.26 21.63 -18.27
N LEU A 170 -10.67 20.43 -18.38
CA LEU A 170 -10.09 19.95 -19.64
C LEU A 170 -11.18 19.58 -20.65
N VAL A 171 -12.30 18.99 -20.19
CA VAL A 171 -13.46 18.66 -21.01
C VAL A 171 -14.11 19.91 -21.60
N GLU A 172 -14.24 20.98 -20.82
CA GLU A 172 -14.84 22.25 -21.27
C GLU A 172 -14.01 22.99 -22.34
N LYS A 173 -12.73 22.60 -22.53
CA LYS A 173 -11.83 23.18 -23.55
C LYS A 173 -11.91 22.46 -24.91
N LEU A 174 -12.69 21.38 -25.02
CA LEU A 174 -12.87 20.58 -26.23
C LEU A 174 -13.88 21.20 -27.20
#